data_AF-A0A2N9J8K9-F1
#
_entry.id   AF-A0A2N9J8K9-F1
#
_cell.length_a   1.000
_cell.length_b   1.000
_cell.length_c   1.000
_cell.angle_alpha   90.00
_cell.angle_beta   90.00
_cell.angle_gamma   90.00
#
_symmetry.space_group_name_H-M   'P 1'
#
loop_
_entity.id
_entity.type
_entity.pdbx_description
1 polymer ?
#
loop_
_entity_poly.entity_id
_entity_poly.type
_entity_poly.pdbx_seq_one_letter_code
_entity_poly.pdbx_strand_id
1 'polypeptide(L)'
;MPSKGPVLRRDLNPLHDVISRRDYKERYFKSLMPLGLKYAEDPGHRLLTKLIGETSAKDLLKNFLFNGINDLGSQTFLDYFPEYRREDGTINDKRSIIGKSFEDRPWDTRGEFIGKLSN
;
A
#
# COMPACT_ATOMS: atom_id res chain seq x y z
N MET A 1 -1.48 7.77 -29.48
CA MET A 1 -1.88 7.34 -28.12
C MET A 1 -0.93 8.01 -27.13
N PRO A 2 -1.39 8.50 -25.96
CA PRO A 2 -0.47 9.02 -24.95
C PRO A 2 0.40 7.88 -24.41
N SER A 3 1.71 8.08 -24.35
CA SER A 3 2.61 7.13 -23.69
C SER A 3 2.32 7.12 -22.18
N LYS A 4 2.17 5.94 -21.60
CA LYS A 4 2.11 5.81 -20.14
C LYS A 4 3.54 5.99 -19.62
N GLY A 5 3.75 7.07 -18.86
CA GLY A 5 5.03 7.34 -18.20
C GLY A 5 5.38 6.30 -17.13
N PRO A 6 6.56 6.43 -16.51
CA PRO A 6 6.96 5.55 -15.41
C PRO A 6 6.02 5.70 -14.20
N VAL A 7 6.00 4.66 -13.37
CA VAL A 7 5.27 4.61 -12.10
C VAL A 7 6.33 4.24 -11.05
N LEU A 8 6.53 5.07 -10.01
CA LEU A 8 7.65 5.00 -9.05
C LEU A 8 7.23 5.28 -7.58
N ARG A 9 7.05 4.25 -6.74
CA ARG A 9 6.81 4.43 -5.29
C ARG A 9 8.11 4.34 -4.53
N ARG A 10 8.44 5.43 -3.85
CA ARG A 10 9.48 5.46 -2.84
C ARG A 10 8.88 6.07 -1.59
N ASP A 11 8.63 5.21 -0.62
CA ASP A 11 7.93 5.52 0.60
C ASP A 11 8.65 4.87 1.78
N LEU A 12 8.53 5.47 2.96
CA LEU A 12 8.93 4.87 4.22
C LEU A 12 7.65 4.45 4.92
N ASN A 13 7.11 3.29 4.53
CA ASN A 13 5.83 2.79 5.04
C ASN A 13 5.87 2.75 6.59
N PRO A 14 4.98 3.47 7.29
CA PRO A 14 4.95 3.48 8.75
C PRO A 14 4.50 2.11 9.29
N LEU A 15 5.12 1.64 10.38
CA LEU A 15 4.74 0.39 11.04
C LEU A 15 3.50 0.53 11.93
N HIS A 16 3.10 1.77 12.24
CA HIS A 16 1.92 2.10 13.03
C HIS A 16 1.12 3.21 12.35
N ASP A 17 -0.19 3.25 12.58
CA ASP A 17 -1.06 4.26 11.97
C ASP A 17 -0.66 5.69 12.37
N VAL A 18 -0.14 6.45 11.41
CA VAL A 18 0.26 7.85 11.56
C VAL A 18 -0.92 8.84 11.48
N ILE A 19 -2.12 8.39 11.14
CA ILE A 19 -3.33 9.24 11.13
C ILE A 19 -3.83 9.39 12.58
N SER A 20 -3.95 8.29 13.34
CA SER A 20 -4.33 8.35 14.77
C SER A 20 -3.15 8.56 15.72
N ARG A 21 -2.00 7.90 15.52
CA ARG A 21 -0.86 7.93 16.47
C ARG A 21 0.14 9.04 16.15
N ARG A 22 -0.17 10.24 16.67
CA ARG A 22 0.66 11.46 16.47
C ARG A 22 2.06 11.34 17.05
N ASP A 23 2.25 10.62 18.14
CA ASP A 23 3.55 10.37 18.78
C ASP A 23 4.52 9.62 17.85
N TYR A 24 4.03 8.55 17.21
CA TYR A 24 4.80 7.78 16.23
C TYR A 24 5.09 8.62 14.97
N LYS A 25 4.09 9.36 14.48
CA LYS A 25 4.25 10.29 13.35
C LYS A 25 5.33 11.35 13.64
N GLU A 26 5.28 12.03 14.78
CA GLU A 26 6.24 13.07 15.12
C GLU A 26 7.66 12.52 15.27
N ARG A 27 7.83 11.36 15.91
CA ARG A 27 9.14 10.76 16.17
C ARG A 27 9.89 10.34 14.90
N TYR A 28 9.17 9.81 13.90
CA TYR A 28 9.80 9.21 12.72
C TYR A 28 9.64 10.01 11.42
N PHE A 29 8.55 10.79 11.26
CA PHE A 29 8.19 11.38 9.98
C PHE A 29 8.34 12.91 9.89
N LYS A 30 8.42 13.61 11.03
CA LYS A 30 8.53 15.08 11.08
C LYS A 30 9.73 15.64 10.31
N SER A 31 10.89 14.99 10.42
CA SER A 31 12.12 15.35 9.69
C SER A 31 12.10 14.93 8.21
N LEU A 32 11.22 14.00 7.83
CA LEU A 32 11.13 13.43 6.49
C LEU A 32 10.12 14.14 5.58
N MET A 33 9.30 15.05 6.10
CA MET A 33 8.30 15.78 5.29
C MET A 33 8.87 16.48 4.05
N PRO A 34 10.04 17.17 4.10
CA PRO A 34 10.66 17.75 2.90
C PRO A 34 11.05 16.72 1.83
N LEU A 35 11.33 15.48 2.23
CA LEU A 35 11.72 14.37 1.33
C LEU A 35 10.49 13.65 0.75
N GLY A 36 9.46 13.43 1.57
CA GLY A 36 8.20 12.77 1.17
C GLY A 36 7.38 13.58 0.16
N LEU A 37 7.68 14.87 -0.04
CA LEU A 37 7.10 15.70 -1.10
C LEU A 37 7.63 15.39 -2.50
N LYS A 38 8.71 14.60 -2.64
CA LYS A 38 9.50 14.49 -3.88
C LYS A 38 9.37 13.16 -4.66
N TYR A 39 8.74 12.09 -4.14
CA TYR A 39 9.02 10.71 -4.63
C TYR A 39 7.91 9.57 -4.59
N ALA A 40 6.60 9.72 -4.91
CA ALA A 40 5.58 8.62 -4.75
C ALA A 40 4.65 8.23 -5.97
N GLU A 41 4.46 6.92 -6.34
CA GLU A 41 3.25 6.09 -6.79
C GLU A 41 3.67 4.67 -7.33
N ASP A 42 3.09 3.49 -7.01
CA ASP A 42 3.49 2.15 -7.60
C ASP A 42 2.41 1.05 -7.59
N PRO A 43 2.48 0.17 -8.60
CA PRO A 43 2.24 -1.27 -8.39
C PRO A 43 2.90 -2.26 -9.40
N GLY A 44 3.82 -3.12 -8.93
CA GLY A 44 4.53 -4.10 -9.78
C GLY A 44 3.96 -5.53 -9.98
N HIS A 45 3.02 -6.03 -9.17
CA HIS A 45 2.72 -7.49 -9.06
C HIS A 45 2.42 -8.23 -10.39
N ARG A 46 1.56 -7.67 -11.26
CA ARG A 46 1.16 -8.31 -12.54
C ARG A 46 2.30 -8.42 -13.56
N LEU A 47 3.41 -7.69 -13.37
CA LEU A 47 4.59 -7.78 -14.22
C LEU A 47 5.42 -9.02 -13.87
N LEU A 48 5.59 -9.31 -12.58
CA LEU A 48 6.35 -10.47 -12.09
C LEU A 48 5.77 -11.78 -12.63
N THR A 49 4.46 -11.99 -12.52
CA THR A 49 3.76 -13.18 -13.03
C THR A 49 4.02 -13.42 -14.53
N LYS A 50 4.13 -12.35 -15.33
CA LYS A 50 4.42 -12.44 -16.77
C LYS A 50 5.88 -12.76 -17.09
N LEU A 51 6.81 -12.35 -16.24
CA LEU A 51 8.25 -12.50 -16.48
C LEU A 51 8.80 -13.86 -16.03
N ILE A 52 8.34 -14.36 -14.87
CA ILE A 52 8.92 -15.57 -14.24
C ILE A 52 7.92 -16.71 -14.01
N GLY A 53 6.68 -16.55 -14.50
CA GLY A 53 5.60 -17.52 -14.30
C GLY A 53 4.96 -17.43 -12.90
N GLU A 54 3.80 -18.05 -12.75
CA GLU A 54 2.97 -17.88 -11.55
C GLU A 54 3.59 -18.49 -10.29
N THR A 55 4.16 -19.70 -10.38
CA THR A 55 4.79 -20.40 -9.26
C THR A 55 5.99 -19.60 -8.72
N SER A 56 6.92 -19.21 -9.59
CA SER A 56 8.12 -18.44 -9.23
C SER A 56 7.76 -17.03 -8.74
N ALA A 57 6.73 -16.39 -9.29
CA ALA A 57 6.25 -15.12 -8.78
C ALA A 57 5.65 -15.25 -7.37
N LYS A 58 4.86 -16.30 -7.11
CA LYS A 58 4.31 -16.58 -5.77
C LYS A 58 5.42 -16.88 -4.75
N ASP A 59 6.44 -17.64 -5.14
CA ASP A 59 7.61 -17.92 -4.30
C ASP A 59 8.40 -16.63 -3.97
N LEU A 60 8.79 -15.87 -5.00
CA LEU A 60 9.49 -14.59 -4.85
C LEU A 60 8.72 -13.60 -3.96
N LEU A 61 7.38 -13.57 -4.05
CA LEU A 61 6.57 -12.72 -3.21
C LEU A 61 6.58 -13.16 -1.75
N LYS A 62 6.34 -14.44 -1.46
CA LYS A 62 6.22 -14.94 -0.09
C LYS A 62 7.56 -15.06 0.63
N ASN A 63 8.57 -15.57 -0.07
CA ASN A 63 9.82 -16.01 0.55
C ASN A 63 10.94 -14.97 0.44
N PHE A 64 10.80 -13.96 -0.44
CA PHE A 64 11.78 -12.89 -0.61
C PHE A 64 11.19 -11.49 -0.35
N LEU A 65 10.19 -11.04 -1.12
CA LEU A 65 9.66 -9.66 -1.03
C LEU A 65 8.86 -9.39 0.26
N PHE A 66 8.14 -10.40 0.76
CA PHE A 66 7.34 -10.36 1.98
C PHE A 66 7.72 -11.52 2.92
N ASN A 67 9.02 -11.78 3.05
CA ASN A 67 9.55 -12.79 3.97
C ASN A 67 9.02 -12.54 5.41
N GLY A 68 8.65 -13.61 6.11
CA GLY A 68 8.01 -13.55 7.43
C GLY A 68 6.48 -13.51 7.40
N ILE A 69 5.81 -13.44 6.24
CA ILE A 69 4.34 -13.43 6.14
C ILE A 69 3.66 -14.69 6.72
N ASN A 70 4.38 -15.83 6.80
CA ASN A 70 3.87 -17.06 7.41
C ASN A 70 4.35 -17.25 8.87
N ASP A 71 5.31 -16.44 9.33
CA ASP A 71 6.10 -16.71 10.54
C ASP A 71 5.87 -15.64 11.64
N LEU A 72 5.53 -14.41 11.24
CA LEU A 72 5.32 -13.28 12.15
C LEU A 72 3.87 -13.19 12.70
N GLY A 73 2.96 -14.06 12.25
CA GLY A 73 1.60 -14.13 12.75
C GLY A 73 0.75 -15.18 12.05
N SER A 74 -0.36 -15.58 12.68
CA SER A 74 -1.34 -16.53 12.14
C SER A 74 -2.58 -15.86 11.50
N GLN A 75 -2.61 -14.53 11.47
CA GLN A 75 -3.73 -13.74 10.95
C GLN A 75 -3.74 -13.76 9.42
N THR A 76 -4.91 -14.03 8.85
CA THR A 76 -5.14 -14.07 7.41
C THR A 76 -5.42 -12.66 6.85
N PHE A 77 -5.40 -12.52 5.53
CA PHE A 77 -5.75 -11.26 4.87
C PHE A 77 -7.13 -10.71 5.28
N LEU A 78 -8.12 -11.59 5.48
CA LEU A 78 -9.49 -11.19 5.86
C LEU A 78 -9.67 -10.90 7.35
N ASP A 79 -8.66 -11.18 8.19
CA ASP A 79 -8.65 -10.77 9.60
C ASP A 79 -8.17 -9.31 9.73
N TYR A 80 -7.33 -8.83 8.80
CA TYR A 80 -6.92 -7.44 8.68
C TYR A 80 -7.88 -6.59 7.82
N PHE A 81 -8.42 -7.15 6.74
CA PHE A 81 -9.24 -6.46 5.74
C PHE A 81 -10.57 -7.18 5.49
N PRO A 82 -11.48 -7.26 6.49
CA PRO A 82 -12.73 -7.99 6.40
C PRO A 82 -13.67 -7.48 5.28
N GLU A 83 -13.53 -6.22 4.86
CA GLU A 83 -14.30 -5.60 3.78
C GLU A 83 -14.04 -6.21 2.38
N TYR A 84 -13.01 -7.05 2.24
CA TYR A 84 -12.74 -7.84 1.03
C TYR A 84 -13.46 -9.20 1.03
N ARG A 85 -14.14 -9.59 2.10
CA ARG A 85 -14.87 -10.87 2.18
C ARG A 85 -16.12 -10.84 1.29
N ARG A 86 -16.25 -11.83 0.41
CA ARG A 86 -17.47 -12.11 -0.36
C ARG A 86 -18.44 -12.98 0.47
N GLU A 87 -19.69 -13.05 0.04
CA GLU A 87 -20.76 -13.85 0.70
C GLU A 87 -20.42 -15.35 0.76
N ASP A 88 -19.67 -15.87 -0.22
CA ASP A 88 -19.14 -17.25 -0.27
C ASP A 88 -17.89 -17.46 0.61
N GLY A 89 -17.45 -16.45 1.34
CA GLY A 89 -16.24 -16.45 2.18
C GLY A 89 -14.93 -16.22 1.43
N THR A 90 -14.94 -16.07 0.10
CA THR A 90 -13.74 -15.82 -0.70
C THR A 90 -13.26 -14.36 -0.63
N ILE A 91 -12.04 -14.10 -1.10
CA ILE A 91 -11.45 -12.76 -1.17
C ILE A 91 -11.87 -12.09 -2.48
N ASN A 92 -12.28 -10.82 -2.42
CA ASN A 92 -12.67 -10.05 -3.57
C ASN A 92 -11.45 -9.63 -4.44
N ASP A 93 -11.47 -10.00 -5.73
CA ASP A 93 -10.42 -9.71 -6.72
C ASP A 93 -10.20 -8.21 -7.02
N LYS A 94 -11.10 -7.33 -6.54
CA LYS A 94 -10.95 -5.87 -6.67
C LYS A 94 -9.72 -5.39 -5.90
N ARG A 95 -8.81 -4.67 -6.56
CA ARG A 95 -7.61 -4.07 -5.93
C ARG A 95 -7.92 -2.99 -4.88
N SER A 96 -9.12 -2.41 -4.90
CA SER A 96 -9.62 -1.50 -3.87
C SER A 96 -11.13 -1.65 -3.79
N ILE A 97 -11.68 -1.82 -2.58
CA ILE A 97 -13.12 -1.86 -2.34
C ILE A 97 -13.74 -0.46 -2.44
N ILE A 98 -13.02 0.56 -1.94
CA ILE A 98 -13.42 1.98 -1.94
C ILE A 98 -13.19 2.63 -3.33
N GLY A 99 -12.35 2.04 -4.17
CA GLY A 99 -11.94 2.60 -5.46
C GLY A 99 -10.70 3.48 -5.36
N LYS A 100 -10.58 4.48 -6.23
CA LYS A 100 -9.55 5.54 -6.17
C LYS A 100 -10.22 6.84 -5.74
N SER A 101 -9.84 7.36 -4.58
CA SER A 101 -10.50 8.53 -3.96
C SER A 101 -9.67 9.82 -4.01
N PHE A 102 -8.34 9.73 -4.04
CA PHE A 102 -7.44 10.89 -3.97
C PHE A 102 -6.85 11.19 -5.35
N GLU A 103 -7.35 12.24 -5.99
CA GLU A 103 -6.76 12.82 -7.20
C GLU A 103 -5.52 13.65 -6.85
N ASP A 104 -5.62 14.46 -5.80
CA ASP A 104 -4.52 15.24 -5.22
C ASP A 104 -3.89 14.56 -3.99
N ARG A 105 -2.69 14.99 -3.62
CA ARG A 105 -1.96 14.54 -2.42
C ARG A 105 -2.81 14.81 -1.16
N PRO A 106 -3.23 13.79 -0.38
CA PRO A 106 -4.10 13.99 0.79
C PRO A 106 -3.37 14.45 2.06
N TRP A 107 -2.19 15.08 1.93
CA TRP A 107 -1.40 15.65 3.01
C TRP A 107 -0.97 17.07 2.66
N ASP A 108 -1.10 18.01 3.60
CA ASP A 108 -0.63 19.38 3.46
C ASP A 108 0.92 19.48 3.51
N THR A 109 1.45 20.69 3.33
CA THR A 109 2.90 20.96 3.35
C THR A 109 3.55 20.77 4.73
N ARG A 110 2.76 20.63 5.80
CA ARG A 110 3.21 20.32 7.16
C ARG A 110 3.15 18.82 7.46
N GLY A 111 2.59 18.03 6.54
CA GLY A 111 2.37 16.59 6.71
C GLY A 111 1.06 16.24 7.41
N GLU A 112 0.15 17.19 7.61
CA GLU A 112 -1.17 16.91 8.18
C GLU A 112 -2.10 16.32 7.14
N PHE A 113 -2.85 15.28 7.53
CA PHE A 113 -3.79 14.62 6.63
C PHE A 113 -5.00 15.52 6.39
N ILE A 114 -5.25 15.84 5.13
CA ILE A 114 -6.33 16.71 4.65
C ILE A 114 -7.26 16.00 3.67
N GLY A 115 -7.06 14.69 3.47
CA GLY A 115 -7.87 13.89 2.55
C GLY A 115 -9.35 13.92 2.92
N LYS A 116 -10.15 14.53 2.05
CA LYS A 116 -11.61 14.39 2.08
C LYS A 116 -11.96 13.11 1.34
N LEU A 117 -12.79 12.27 1.94
CA LEU A 117 -13.43 11.19 1.20
C LEU A 117 -14.44 11.84 0.25
N SER A 118 -14.23 11.65 -1.05
CA SER A 118 -15.25 11.86 -2.06
C SER A 118 -16.34 10.78 -1.87
N ASN A 119 -17.54 11.22 -1.51
CA ASN A 119 -18.75 10.39 -1.47
C ASN A 119 -19.19 9.99 -2.89
#